data_AF-A0A348AJ42-F1
#
_entry.id   AF-A0A348AJ42-F1
#
_cell.length_a   1.000
_cell.length_b   1.000
_cell.length_c   1.000
_cell.angle_alpha   90.00
_cell.angle_beta   90.00
_cell.angle_gamma   90.00
#
_symmetry.space_group_name_H-M   'P 1'
#
loop_
_entity.id
_entity.type
_entity.pdbx_description
1 polymer ?
#
loop_
_entity_poly.entity_id
_entity_poly.type
_entity_poly.pdbx_seq_one_letter_code
_entity_poly.pdbx_strand_id
1 'polypeptide(L)'
;MIRTEKEYQDALLKLKKDLEYIEIQKKTLEQTDLSTEEINRAMEPVWSFHYQLREGVEYYERIKRGDFEAVINLTQIGRVLIGLRIYRNMSQKTLADLLGVSEAQVSRDERNEYHGITIEKAQKIINVLGVNIKLTFDITTQSPDPNLIAS
;
A
#
# COMPACT_ATOMS: atom_id res chain seq x y z
N MET A 1 1.72 0.80 -2.50
CA MET A 1 1.71 1.15 -1.06
C MET A 1 3.06 1.74 -0.63
N ILE A 2 3.08 2.60 0.40
CA ILE A 2 4.30 3.03 1.08
C ILE A 2 4.75 1.89 2.01
N ARG A 3 6.03 1.50 1.93
CA ARG A 3 6.57 0.31 2.62
C ARG A 3 7.62 0.68 3.65
N THR A 4 8.33 1.79 3.48
CA THR A 4 9.44 2.18 4.35
C THR A 4 9.25 3.56 4.93
N GLU A 5 9.92 3.83 6.06
CA GLU A 5 9.96 5.18 6.65
C GLU A 5 10.56 6.19 5.66
N LYS A 6 11.56 5.79 4.87
CA LYS A 6 12.12 6.65 3.83
C LYS A 6 11.08 7.03 2.76
N GLU A 7 10.38 6.03 2.20
CA GLU A 7 9.30 6.28 1.23
C GLU A 7 8.20 7.17 1.83
N TYR A 8 7.89 7.02 3.12
CA TYR A 8 6.93 7.86 3.84
C TYR A 8 7.40 9.32 3.92
N GLN A 9 8.64 9.56 4.35
CA GLN A 9 9.21 10.92 4.41
C GLN A 9 9.28 11.57 3.02
N ASP A 10 9.71 10.82 2.01
CA ASP A 10 9.74 11.28 0.62
C ASP A 10 8.33 11.63 0.11
N ALA A 11 7.32 10.82 0.47
CA ALA A 11 5.91 11.09 0.12
C ALA A 11 5.38 12.36 0.79
N LEU A 12 5.67 12.60 2.07
CA LEU A 12 5.29 13.84 2.76
C LEU A 12 5.89 15.08 2.10
N LEU A 13 7.19 15.02 1.76
CA LEU A 13 7.86 16.10 1.04
C LEU A 13 7.25 16.33 -0.35
N LYS A 14 6.88 15.26 -1.03
CA LYS A 14 6.25 15.30 -2.35
C LYS A 14 4.85 15.91 -2.28
N LEU A 15 4.00 15.51 -1.34
CA LEU A 15 2.66 16.08 -1.13
C LEU A 15 2.71 17.59 -0.91
N LYS A 16 3.68 18.08 -0.12
CA LYS A 16 3.86 19.52 0.11
C LYS A 16 4.16 20.26 -1.19
N LYS A 17 5.09 19.74 -1.99
CA LYS A 17 5.48 20.33 -3.29
C LYS A 17 4.37 20.24 -4.33
N ASP A 18 3.59 19.16 -4.29
CA ASP A 18 2.50 18.95 -5.26
C ASP A 18 1.40 20.00 -5.10
N LEU A 19 1.08 20.41 -3.86
CA LEU A 19 0.12 21.51 -3.64
C LEU A 19 0.60 22.84 -4.23
N GLU A 20 1.88 23.18 -4.04
CA GLU A 20 2.47 24.39 -4.63
C GLU A 20 2.41 24.33 -6.18
N TYR A 21 2.71 23.16 -6.75
CA TYR A 21 2.64 22.94 -8.19
C TYR A 21 1.21 23.03 -8.74
N ILE A 22 0.24 22.39 -8.07
CA ILE A 22 -1.18 22.41 -8.45
C ILE A 22 -1.70 23.85 -8.52
N GLU A 23 -1.37 24.67 -7.52
CA GLU A 23 -1.79 26.08 -7.48
C GLU A 23 -1.17 26.89 -8.62
N ILE A 24 0.11 26.68 -8.93
CA ILE A 24 0.78 27.36 -10.07
C ILE A 24 0.15 26.93 -11.39
N GLN A 25 -0.11 25.63 -11.58
CA GLN A 25 -0.72 25.11 -12.80
C GLN A 25 -2.12 25.66 -13.01
N LYS A 26 -2.94 25.65 -11.96
CA LYS A 26 -4.30 26.20 -12.01
C LYS A 26 -4.29 27.67 -12.42
N LYS A 27 -3.47 28.50 -11.76
CA LYS A 27 -3.33 29.93 -12.11
C LYS A 27 -2.85 30.16 -13.54
N THR A 28 -1.97 29.30 -14.05
CA THR A 28 -1.49 29.38 -15.43
C THR A 28 -2.61 29.09 -16.43
N LEU A 29 -3.45 28.09 -16.15
CA LEU A 29 -4.62 27.77 -16.97
C LEU A 29 -5.70 28.86 -16.90
N GLU A 30 -5.89 29.49 -15.74
CA GLU A 30 -6.82 30.63 -15.56
C GLU A 30 -6.42 31.87 -16.39
N GLN A 31 -5.17 31.97 -16.85
CA GLN A 31 -4.70 33.04 -17.75
C GLN A 31 -4.91 32.73 -19.23
N THR A 32 -5.44 31.55 -19.55
CA THR A 32 -5.76 31.14 -20.92
C THR A 32 -7.25 31.35 -21.22
N ASP A 33 -7.65 31.21 -22.48
CA ASP A 33 -9.04 31.35 -22.93
C ASP A 33 -9.90 30.10 -22.64
N LEU A 34 -9.52 29.33 -21.62
CA LEU A 34 -10.23 28.10 -21.23
C LEU A 34 -11.38 28.42 -20.27
N SER A 35 -12.49 27.72 -20.45
CA SER A 35 -13.59 27.73 -19.48
C SER A 35 -13.18 27.04 -18.17
N THR A 36 -13.87 27.35 -17.08
CA THR A 36 -13.65 26.70 -15.77
C THR A 36 -13.78 25.18 -15.84
N GLU A 37 -14.69 24.64 -16.66
CA GLU A 37 -14.87 23.20 -16.83
C GLU A 37 -13.67 22.54 -17.51
N GLU A 38 -13.11 23.18 -18.55
CA GLU A 38 -11.92 22.70 -19.25
C GLU A 38 -10.68 22.74 -18.34
N ILE A 39 -10.54 23.79 -17.54
CA ILE A 39 -9.48 23.90 -16.53
C ILE A 39 -9.61 22.77 -15.51
N ASN A 40 -10.80 22.51 -14.98
CA ASN A 40 -11.02 21.43 -14.01
C ASN A 40 -10.68 20.06 -14.61
N ARG A 41 -11.09 19.79 -15.85
CA ARG A 41 -10.76 18.54 -16.56
C ARG A 41 -9.25 18.40 -16.79
N ALA A 42 -8.57 19.49 -17.17
CA ALA A 42 -7.12 19.48 -17.34
C ALA A 42 -6.37 19.23 -16.03
N MET A 43 -6.92 19.66 -14.89
CA MET A 43 -6.35 19.46 -13.57
C MET A 43 -6.64 18.09 -12.96
N GLU A 44 -7.63 17.34 -13.46
CA GLU A 44 -8.08 16.05 -12.92
C GLU A 44 -6.93 15.04 -12.72
N PRO A 45 -6.00 14.83 -13.69
CA PRO A 45 -4.91 13.89 -13.49
C PRO A 45 -3.98 14.29 -12.34
N VAL A 46 -3.68 15.59 -12.20
CA VAL A 46 -2.79 16.10 -11.15
C VAL A 46 -3.42 15.90 -9.78
N TRP A 47 -4.72 16.18 -9.65
CA TRP A 47 -5.47 15.90 -8.43
C TRP A 47 -5.53 14.40 -8.10
N SER A 48 -5.76 13.56 -9.10
CA SER A 48 -5.80 12.10 -8.94
C SER A 48 -4.49 11.57 -8.36
N PHE A 49 -3.34 11.97 -8.92
CA PHE A 49 -2.03 11.57 -8.39
C PHE A 49 -1.78 12.10 -6.97
N HIS A 50 -2.20 13.33 -6.67
CA HIS A 50 -2.11 13.88 -5.31
C HIS A 50 -2.91 13.05 -4.31
N TYR A 51 -4.17 12.73 -4.64
CA TYR A 51 -5.04 11.94 -3.77
C TYR A 51 -4.52 10.52 -3.57
N GLN A 52 -4.03 9.86 -4.62
CA GLN A 52 -3.42 8.53 -4.50
C GLN A 52 -2.21 8.52 -3.57
N LEU A 53 -1.34 9.55 -3.65
CA LEU A 53 -0.19 9.66 -2.75
C LEU A 53 -0.64 9.93 -1.30
N ARG A 54 -1.66 10.78 -1.12
CA ARG A 54 -2.24 11.09 0.19
C ARG A 54 -2.85 9.85 0.84
N GLU A 55 -3.64 9.07 0.11
CA GLU A 55 -4.17 7.77 0.56
C GLU A 55 -3.05 6.82 0.97
N GLY A 56 -1.94 6.79 0.23
CA GLY A 56 -0.76 5.99 0.58
C GLY A 56 -0.12 6.39 1.92
N VAL A 57 -0.06 7.70 2.21
CA VAL A 57 0.43 8.26 3.47
C VAL A 57 -0.53 7.93 4.61
N GLU A 58 -1.82 8.18 4.43
CA GLU A 58 -2.86 7.89 5.42
C GLU A 58 -2.87 6.39 5.80
N TYR A 59 -2.76 5.51 4.80
CA TYR A 59 -2.65 4.08 5.02
C TYR A 59 -1.40 3.73 5.85
N TYR A 60 -0.23 4.29 5.51
CA TYR A 60 1.01 4.04 6.26
C TYR A 60 0.87 4.45 7.73
N GLU A 61 0.28 5.62 7.99
CA GLU A 61 0.07 6.12 9.35
C GLU A 61 -0.90 5.25 10.16
N ARG A 62 -2.00 4.78 9.54
CA ARG A 62 -2.95 3.86 10.18
C ARG A 62 -2.26 2.57 10.61
N ILE A 63 -1.51 1.96 9.70
CA ILE A 63 -0.76 0.74 9.98
C ILE A 63 0.28 0.96 11.09
N LYS A 64 0.98 2.10 11.10
CA LYS A 64 1.94 2.45 12.17
C LYS A 64 1.27 2.54 13.55
N ARG A 65 -0.01 2.91 13.60
CA ARG A 65 -0.84 2.93 14.83
C ARG A 65 -1.48 1.58 15.16
N GLY A 66 -1.29 0.55 14.32
CA GLY A 66 -1.90 -0.76 14.51
C GLY A 66 -3.35 -0.85 14.03
N ASP A 67 -3.80 0.11 13.24
CA ASP A 67 -5.11 0.09 12.59
C ASP A 67 -5.00 -0.68 11.27
N PHE A 68 -5.41 -1.96 11.32
CA PHE A 68 -5.44 -2.88 10.19
C PHE A 68 -6.89 -3.13 9.76
N GLU A 69 -7.16 -3.06 8.47
CA GLU A 69 -8.45 -3.46 7.91
C GLU A 69 -8.59 -4.98 7.85
N ALA A 70 -9.85 -5.44 7.85
CA ALA A 70 -10.15 -6.85 7.65
C ALA A 70 -9.73 -7.29 6.24
N VAL A 71 -8.99 -8.39 6.18
CA VAL A 71 -8.53 -8.96 4.91
C VAL A 71 -9.60 -9.90 4.39
N ILE A 72 -10.24 -9.52 3.28
CA ILE A 72 -11.31 -10.30 2.66
C ILE A 72 -10.82 -11.34 1.64
N ASN A 73 -9.56 -11.25 1.18
CA ASN A 73 -8.97 -12.18 0.23
C ASN A 73 -7.51 -12.50 0.59
N LEU A 74 -7.16 -13.79 0.62
CA LEU A 74 -5.80 -14.27 0.90
C LEU A 74 -4.75 -13.73 -0.07
N THR A 75 -5.12 -13.35 -1.30
CA THR A 75 -4.20 -12.70 -2.24
C THR A 75 -3.63 -11.39 -1.72
N GLN A 76 -4.28 -10.76 -0.73
CA GLN A 76 -3.83 -9.52 -0.10
C GLN A 76 -2.86 -9.75 1.07
N ILE A 77 -2.55 -11.01 1.42
CA ILE A 77 -1.70 -11.34 2.58
C ILE A 77 -0.35 -10.62 2.54
N GLY A 78 0.23 -10.42 1.36
CA GLY A 78 1.51 -9.74 1.23
C GLY A 78 1.50 -8.29 1.73
N ARG A 79 0.43 -7.55 1.48
CA ARG A 79 0.24 -6.18 2.02
C ARG A 79 0.18 -6.19 3.54
N VAL A 80 -0.48 -7.21 4.10
CA VAL A 80 -0.59 -7.41 5.55
C VAL A 80 0.78 -7.69 6.15
N LEU A 81 1.59 -8.56 5.54
CA LEU A 81 2.94 -8.86 6.02
C LEU A 81 3.83 -7.61 6.05
N ILE A 82 3.77 -6.78 5.01
CA ILE A 82 4.49 -5.50 4.96
C ILE A 82 3.96 -4.57 6.07
N GLY A 83 2.64 -4.48 6.22
CA GLY A 83 2.03 -3.64 7.23
C GLY A 83 2.42 -4.04 8.65
N LEU A 84 2.43 -5.35 8.94
CA LEU A 84 2.87 -5.90 10.23
C LEU A 84 4.34 -5.57 10.50
N ARG A 85 5.22 -5.63 9.49
CA ARG A 85 6.61 -5.19 9.63
C ARG A 85 6.71 -3.71 10.01
N ILE A 86 5.94 -2.85 9.35
CA ILE A 86 5.89 -1.41 9.63
C ILE A 86 5.40 -1.15 11.06
N TYR A 87 4.30 -1.80 11.45
CA TYR A 87 3.76 -1.71 12.81
C TYR A 87 4.77 -2.16 13.88
N ARG A 88 5.56 -3.21 13.60
CA ARG A 88 6.67 -3.67 14.45
C ARG A 88 7.90 -2.75 14.42
N ASN A 89 7.88 -1.66 13.65
CA ASN A 89 8.99 -0.74 13.44
C ASN A 89 10.28 -1.46 12.97
N MET A 90 10.13 -2.53 12.18
CA MET A 90 11.24 -3.32 11.67
C MET A 90 11.66 -2.83 10.30
N SER A 91 12.97 -2.68 10.06
CA SER A 91 13.49 -2.38 8.72
C SER A 91 13.46 -3.62 7.81
N GLN A 92 13.54 -3.42 6.49
CA GLN A 92 13.70 -4.53 5.53
C GLN A 92 14.96 -5.36 5.84
N LYS A 93 16.06 -4.68 6.21
CA LYS A 93 17.29 -5.32 6.67
C LYS A 93 17.07 -6.20 7.89
N THR A 94 16.42 -5.67 8.93
CA THR A 94 16.12 -6.43 10.16
C THR A 94 15.28 -7.67 9.87
N LEU A 95 14.24 -7.55 9.02
CA LEU A 95 13.45 -8.70 8.59
C LEU A 95 14.30 -9.71 7.81
N ALA A 96 15.16 -9.23 6.92
CA ALA A 96 16.05 -10.09 6.14
C ALA A 96 17.03 -10.87 7.03
N ASP A 97 17.63 -10.22 8.02
CA ASP A 97 18.53 -10.81 9.01
C ASP A 97 17.82 -11.93 9.79
N LEU A 98 16.59 -11.69 10.25
CA LEU A 98 15.77 -12.69 10.96
C LEU A 98 15.33 -13.87 10.08
N LEU A 99 15.15 -13.63 8.78
CA LEU A 99 14.79 -14.66 7.81
C LEU A 99 16.01 -15.41 7.24
N GLY A 100 17.23 -14.94 7.52
CA GLY A 100 18.46 -15.49 6.94
C GLY A 100 18.57 -15.27 5.42
N VAL A 101 18.05 -14.14 4.91
CA VAL A 101 18.09 -13.77 3.48
C VAL A 101 18.71 -12.38 3.29
N SER A 102 18.94 -11.98 2.04
CA SER A 102 19.44 -10.63 1.76
C SER A 102 18.34 -9.56 1.85
N GLU A 103 18.70 -8.34 2.26
CA GLU A 103 17.80 -7.19 2.24
C GLU A 103 17.23 -6.94 0.82
N ALA A 104 18.04 -7.14 -0.22
CA ALA A 104 17.61 -6.99 -1.60
C ALA A 104 16.48 -7.95 -1.98
N GLN A 105 16.45 -9.15 -1.40
CA GLN A 105 15.38 -10.12 -1.60
C GLN A 105 14.09 -9.68 -0.93
N VAL A 106 14.14 -9.28 0.35
CA VAL A 106 12.97 -8.72 1.07
C VAL A 106 12.44 -7.50 0.32
N SER A 107 13.33 -6.58 -0.06
CA SER A 107 12.95 -5.37 -0.82
C SER A 107 12.26 -5.71 -2.14
N ARG A 108 12.72 -6.72 -2.88
CA ARG A 108 12.08 -7.19 -4.12
C ARG A 108 10.71 -7.82 -3.85
N ASP A 109 10.63 -8.67 -2.84
CA ASP A 109 9.38 -9.33 -2.49
C ASP A 109 8.33 -8.31 -2.05
N GLU A 110 8.69 -7.35 -1.20
CA GLU A 110 7.79 -6.26 -0.79
C GLU A 110 7.40 -5.34 -1.93
N ARG A 111 8.30 -5.10 -2.90
CA ARG A 111 7.98 -4.31 -4.09
C ARG A 111 6.84 -4.94 -4.90
N ASN A 112 6.81 -6.27 -4.99
CA ASN A 112 5.76 -7.03 -5.64
C ASN A 112 4.65 -7.45 -4.66
N GLU A 113 4.56 -6.83 -3.48
CA GLU A 113 3.56 -7.12 -2.45
C GLU A 113 3.47 -8.63 -2.11
N TYR A 114 4.62 -9.31 -2.10
CA TYR A 114 4.74 -10.76 -1.91
C TYR A 114 3.83 -11.57 -2.84
N HIS A 115 3.54 -11.10 -4.05
CA HIS A 115 2.71 -11.81 -5.00
C HIS A 115 3.24 -13.24 -5.24
N GLY A 116 2.36 -14.24 -5.11
CA GLY A 116 2.72 -15.65 -5.25
C GLY A 116 3.55 -16.23 -4.10
N ILE A 117 3.58 -15.56 -2.93
CA ILE A 117 4.24 -16.11 -1.73
C ILE A 117 3.62 -17.45 -1.32
N THR A 118 4.47 -18.42 -0.99
CA THR A 118 4.00 -19.70 -0.43
C THR A 118 3.54 -19.53 1.01
N ILE A 119 2.62 -20.40 1.46
CA ILE A 119 2.11 -20.37 2.83
C ILE A 119 3.25 -20.54 3.84
N GLU A 120 4.24 -21.38 3.56
CA GLU A 120 5.39 -21.63 4.44
C GLU A 120 6.25 -20.38 4.59
N LYS A 121 6.48 -19.63 3.50
CA LYS A 121 7.25 -18.39 3.56
C LYS A 121 6.47 -17.30 4.30
N ALA A 122 5.16 -17.19 4.06
CA ALA A 122 4.31 -16.26 4.80
C ALA A 122 4.31 -16.58 6.30
N GLN A 123 4.17 -17.87 6.68
CA GLN A 123 4.22 -18.32 8.07
C GLN A 123 5.57 -18.03 8.74
N LYS A 124 6.69 -18.22 8.03
CA LYS A 124 8.02 -17.84 8.54
C LYS A 124 8.09 -16.35 8.86
N ILE A 125 7.59 -15.49 7.97
CA ILE A 125 7.53 -14.04 8.19
C ILE A 125 6.68 -13.72 9.42
N ILE A 126 5.48 -14.30 9.53
CA ILE A 126 4.59 -14.13 10.68
C ILE A 126 5.28 -14.51 12.00
N ASN A 127 6.00 -15.63 12.00
CA ASN A 127 6.72 -16.11 13.18
C ASN A 127 7.83 -15.12 13.61
N VAL A 128 8.65 -14.63 12.68
CA VAL A 128 9.72 -13.67 13.02
C VAL A 128 9.18 -12.29 13.41
N LEU A 129 7.99 -11.92 12.91
CA LEU A 129 7.27 -10.73 13.34
C LEU A 129 6.56 -10.90 14.71
N GLY A 130 6.54 -12.12 15.25
CA GLY A 130 5.97 -12.43 16.56
C GLY A 130 4.46 -12.18 16.63
N VAL A 131 3.73 -12.42 15.54
CA VAL A 131 2.27 -12.22 15.46
C VAL A 131 1.57 -13.55 15.18
N ASN A 132 0.28 -13.62 15.51
CA ASN A 132 -0.56 -14.79 15.24
C ASN A 132 -1.64 -14.43 14.23
N ILE A 133 -1.97 -15.35 13.33
CA ILE A 133 -3.12 -15.20 12.44
C ILE A 133 -4.32 -15.91 13.05
N LYS A 134 -5.45 -15.20 13.09
CA LYS A 134 -6.77 -15.78 13.34
C LYS A 134 -7.63 -15.55 12.09
N LEU A 135 -8.12 -16.63 11.51
CA LEU A 135 -9.03 -16.57 10.36
C LEU A 135 -10.48 -16.60 10.87
N THR A 136 -11.30 -15.72 10.31
CA THR A 136 -12.76 -15.70 10.50
C THR A 136 -13.39 -15.91 9.13
N PHE A 137 -14.44 -16.73 9.06
CA PHE A 137 -15.08 -17.11 7.81
C PHE A 137 -16.50 -16.58 7.79
N ASP A 138 -16.83 -15.76 6.79
CA ASP A 138 -18.18 -15.31 6.51
C ASP A 138 -18.82 -16.25 5.47
N ILE A 139 -19.83 -17.00 5.90
CA ILE A 139 -20.52 -17.97 5.03
C ILE A 139 -21.56 -17.21 4.20
N THR A 140 -21.33 -17.11 2.89
CA THR A 140 -22.35 -16.62 1.95
C THR A 140 -23.33 -17.76 1.64
N THR A 141 -24.63 -17.45 1.61
CA THR A 141 -25.70 -18.42 1.31
C THR A 141 -25.87 -18.70 -0.19
N GLN A 142 -25.02 -18.13 -1.04
CA GLN A 142 -25.05 -18.39 -2.49
C GLN A 142 -24.24 -19.66 -2.79
N SER A 143 -24.83 -20.56 -3.58
CA SER A 143 -24.17 -21.77 -4.05
C SER A 143 -22.82 -21.40 -4.70
N PRO A 144 -21.72 -22.14 -4.45
CA PRO A 144 -20.44 -21.87 -5.08
C PRO A 144 -20.60 -21.80 -6.60
N ASP A 145 -20.05 -20.75 -7.23
CA ASP A 145 -20.10 -20.62 -8.70
C ASP A 145 -19.49 -21.90 -9.32
N PRO A 146 -20.25 -22.67 -10.10
CA PRO A 146 -19.76 -23.90 -10.72
C PRO A 146 -18.50 -23.68 -11.57
N ASN A 147 -18.27 -22.46 -12.06
CA ASN A 147 -17.12 -22.10 -12.88
C ASN A 147 -15.83 -21.86 -12.06
N LEU A 148 -15.92 -21.67 -10.73
CA LEU A 148 -14.74 -21.54 -9.85
C LEU A 148 -14.21 -22.88 -9.32
N ILE A 149 -14.96 -23.98 -9.52
CA ILE A 149 -14.57 -25.33 -9.05
C ILE A 149 -13.67 -26.04 -10.08
N ALA A 150 -13.64 -25.55 -11.32
CA ALA A 150 -12.87 -26.10 -12.41
C ALA A 150 -11.67 -25.19 -12.74
N SER A 151 -10.67 -25.11 -11.85
CA SER A 151 -9.34 -24.56 -12.17
C SER A 151 -8.26 -25.22 -11.33
#